data_AF-A0A1C0TQY0-F1
#
_entry.id   AF-A0A1C0TQY0-F1
#
_cell.length_a   1.000
_cell.length_b   1.000
_cell.length_c   1.000
_cell.angle_alpha   90.00
_cell.angle_beta   90.00
_cell.angle_gamma   90.00
#
_symmetry.space_group_name_H-M   'P 1'
#
loop_
_entity.id
_entity.type
_entity.pdbx_description
1 polymer ?
#
loop_
_entity_poly.entity_id
_entity_poly.type
_entity_poly.pdbx_seq_one_letter_code
_entity_poly.pdbx_strand_id
1 'polypeptide(L)'
;MKKTDYLSVVLSLFCISPLIASAESKVEDVFKANCASCHGANLQGGMAGSLLDSTWVKDGTDKSLTDAIKLGIKERGMPAFGSSLSDEAIRTLVVYIREAGYRAETQAIQTPTLNKSFDTQYHSVNTREVASAEGIIWAMDFLPSGDLLYTLRKGELWLLGKDGKKVQIKNTPQVWHRGQGGMLDVMPDPDYAKNGWVYLSYSKQTGKNNAGQNVGITAIVRGKINNNQWVEQQTLFEAPKQTHRNRGWHFGSRFAIVGDYLFFSNGDEGHQNDAQDLTTQNGKIHRIYKNGQVPKDNPFFTQPGALKTIWTYGNRNPQGLVKHPTTEQIWSTEHGPRGGDELNLISKGLNYGWPKITFGMNYDGTPITPHTALPGMQQPIHQWTPSIAVAGMNFYTNTVFSKWQGDLFVGSLAKKQLHRLRIKDNKVIEDEIILKGLGRIRDVVTAPTGELYITMNDRQSKTSKIVALTPGK
;
A
#
# COMPACT_ATOMS: atom_id res chain seq x y z
N MET A 1 -75.77 -26.69 41.27
CA MET A 1 -74.93 -27.12 40.13
C MET A 1 -74.42 -25.88 39.40
N LYS A 2 -73.21 -25.42 39.76
CA LYS A 2 -72.56 -24.24 39.18
C LYS A 2 -71.45 -24.75 38.24
N LYS A 3 -71.50 -24.34 36.97
CA LYS A 3 -70.42 -24.58 35.99
C LYS A 3 -69.34 -23.53 36.21
N THR A 4 -68.11 -23.99 36.44
CA THR A 4 -66.89 -23.19 36.53
C THR A 4 -66.19 -23.22 35.19
N ASP A 5 -66.04 -22.05 34.57
CA ASP A 5 -65.19 -21.82 33.39
C ASP A 5 -63.73 -21.69 33.83
N TYR A 6 -62.85 -22.52 33.26
CA TYR A 6 -61.41 -22.44 33.44
C TYR A 6 -60.80 -21.57 32.34
N LEU A 7 -60.36 -20.37 32.72
CA LEU A 7 -59.55 -19.47 31.91
C LEU A 7 -58.10 -20.01 31.89
N SER A 8 -57.66 -20.51 30.74
CA SER A 8 -56.28 -20.98 30.53
C SER A 8 -55.38 -19.78 30.20
N VAL A 9 -54.49 -19.42 31.12
CA VAL A 9 -53.43 -18.42 30.91
C VAL A 9 -52.30 -19.07 30.13
N VAL A 10 -52.13 -18.69 28.86
CA VAL A 10 -50.97 -19.05 28.05
C VAL A 10 -49.81 -18.14 28.46
N LEU A 11 -48.90 -18.67 29.28
CA LEU A 11 -47.65 -18.02 29.65
C LEU A 11 -46.65 -18.21 28.49
N SER A 12 -46.61 -17.27 27.56
CA SER A 12 -45.59 -17.22 26.51
C SER A 12 -44.23 -16.88 27.12
N LEU A 13 -43.39 -17.89 27.37
CA LEU A 13 -41.97 -17.71 27.66
C LEU A 13 -41.29 -17.07 26.45
N PHE A 14 -41.01 -15.78 26.53
CA PHE A 14 -40.00 -15.15 25.69
C PHE A 14 -38.63 -15.69 26.11
N CYS A 15 -38.12 -16.69 25.39
CA CYS A 15 -36.69 -17.00 25.39
C CYS A 15 -35.95 -15.81 24.75
N ILE A 16 -35.61 -14.82 25.58
CA ILE A 16 -34.58 -13.85 25.24
C ILE A 16 -33.26 -14.64 25.25
N SER A 17 -32.87 -15.14 24.08
CA SER A 17 -31.49 -15.58 23.87
C SER A 17 -30.62 -14.33 24.02
N PRO A 18 -29.66 -14.28 24.96
CA PRO A 18 -28.70 -13.20 24.94
C PRO A 18 -27.89 -13.38 23.66
N LEU A 19 -27.95 -12.39 22.77
CA LEU A 19 -26.91 -12.19 21.78
C LEU A 19 -25.63 -11.94 22.57
N ILE A 20 -24.91 -13.02 22.90
CA ILE A 20 -23.49 -12.92 23.25
C ILE A 20 -22.81 -12.58 21.93
N ALA A 21 -22.76 -11.28 21.63
CA ALA A 21 -21.69 -10.76 20.82
C ALA A 21 -20.42 -11.03 21.63
N SER A 22 -19.77 -12.15 21.35
CA SER A 22 -18.41 -12.42 21.78
C SER A 22 -17.58 -11.25 21.25
N ALA A 23 -17.25 -10.28 22.09
CA ALA A 23 -16.25 -9.29 21.75
C ALA A 23 -14.97 -10.07 21.46
N GLU A 24 -14.58 -10.13 20.18
CA GLU A 24 -13.37 -10.83 19.78
C GLU A 24 -12.20 -10.30 20.62
N SER A 25 -11.54 -11.20 21.34
CA SER A 25 -10.45 -10.86 22.25
C SER A 25 -9.26 -10.32 21.46
N LYS A 26 -8.66 -9.22 21.94
CA LYS A 26 -7.46 -8.63 21.34
C LYS A 26 -6.32 -9.63 21.34
N VAL A 27 -5.51 -9.61 20.27
CA VAL A 27 -4.41 -10.57 20.10
C VAL A 27 -3.42 -10.59 21.27
N GLU A 28 -3.14 -9.45 21.90
CA GLU A 28 -2.26 -9.37 23.06
C GLU A 28 -2.81 -10.14 24.27
N ASP A 29 -4.13 -10.10 24.48
CA ASP A 29 -4.79 -10.85 25.56
C ASP A 29 -4.81 -12.35 25.25
N VAL A 30 -5.07 -12.71 23.99
CA VAL A 30 -4.99 -14.11 23.52
C VAL A 30 -3.57 -14.65 23.73
N PHE A 31 -2.55 -13.89 23.34
CA PHE A 31 -1.15 -14.30 23.53
C PHE A 31 -0.80 -14.46 25.01
N LYS A 32 -1.19 -13.49 25.85
CA LYS A 32 -0.92 -13.52 27.29
C LYS A 32 -1.56 -14.73 27.97
N ALA A 33 -2.80 -15.07 27.60
CA ALA A 33 -3.53 -16.17 28.20
C ALA A 33 -3.00 -17.55 27.77
N ASN A 34 -2.51 -17.69 26.54
CA ASN A 34 -2.22 -19.00 25.94
C ASN A 34 -0.74 -19.30 25.70
N CYS A 35 0.08 -18.28 25.46
CA CYS A 35 1.45 -18.45 24.95
C CYS A 35 2.53 -17.90 25.90
N ALA A 36 2.23 -16.83 26.64
CA ALA A 36 3.24 -16.07 27.41
C ALA A 36 3.89 -16.87 28.55
N SER A 37 3.22 -17.88 29.11
CA SER A 37 3.79 -18.73 30.16
C SER A 37 5.03 -19.50 29.67
N CYS A 38 5.04 -19.90 28.39
CA CYS A 38 6.15 -20.64 27.79
C CYS A 38 7.13 -19.71 27.07
N HIS A 39 6.62 -18.73 26.31
CA HIS A 39 7.43 -17.87 25.42
C HIS A 39 7.77 -16.49 26.01
N GLY A 40 7.41 -16.24 27.26
CA GLY A 40 7.61 -14.95 27.92
C GLY A 40 6.60 -13.90 27.47
N ALA A 41 6.33 -12.92 28.33
CA ALA A 41 5.35 -11.86 28.08
C ALA A 41 5.68 -10.96 26.88
N ASN A 42 6.96 -10.90 26.49
CA ASN A 42 7.46 -10.10 25.36
C ASN A 42 8.04 -10.99 24.24
N LEU A 43 7.63 -12.25 24.16
CA LEU A 43 8.05 -13.22 23.14
C LEU A 43 9.54 -13.60 23.18
N GLN A 44 10.27 -13.19 24.23
CA GLN A 44 11.72 -13.36 24.35
C GLN A 44 12.16 -14.78 24.72
N GLY A 45 11.21 -15.69 24.94
CA GLY A 45 11.45 -17.04 25.43
C GLY A 45 11.34 -17.14 26.96
N GLY A 46 11.40 -18.37 27.44
CA GLY A 46 11.22 -18.75 28.84
C GLY A 46 11.43 -20.25 28.99
N MET A 47 10.35 -20.98 29.34
CA MET A 47 10.37 -22.45 29.29
C MET A 47 10.48 -22.99 27.85
N ALA A 48 10.00 -22.22 26.88
CA ALA A 48 10.15 -22.49 25.45
C ALA A 48 11.03 -21.43 24.78
N GLY A 49 11.42 -21.68 23.53
CA GLY A 49 12.27 -20.78 22.75
C GLY A 49 11.65 -19.40 22.49
N SER A 50 12.51 -18.45 22.15
CA SER A 50 12.12 -17.12 21.67
C SER A 50 11.26 -17.22 20.42
N LEU A 51 10.27 -16.33 20.30
CA LEU A 51 9.47 -16.12 19.08
C LEU A 51 9.89 -14.84 18.34
N LEU A 52 11.00 -14.21 18.75
CA LEU A 52 11.54 -13.00 18.13
C LEU A 52 12.46 -13.29 16.93
N ASP A 53 12.85 -14.54 16.72
CA ASP A 53 13.53 -15.00 15.52
C ASP A 53 12.65 -16.01 14.76
N SER A 54 13.07 -16.41 13.57
CA SER A 54 12.33 -17.35 12.70
C SER A 54 12.94 -18.75 12.65
N THR A 55 14.00 -19.03 13.42
CA THR A 55 14.81 -20.26 13.32
C THR A 55 14.05 -21.52 13.74
N TRP A 56 12.96 -21.37 14.48
CA TRP A 56 12.15 -22.46 15.00
C TRP A 56 11.00 -22.89 14.08
N VAL A 57 10.69 -22.11 13.03
CA VAL A 57 9.64 -22.43 12.04
C VAL A 57 10.28 -23.16 10.87
N LYS A 58 9.90 -24.43 10.63
CA LYS A 58 10.53 -25.38 9.70
C LYS A 58 10.87 -24.81 8.31
N ASP A 59 10.01 -23.97 7.76
CA ASP A 59 10.20 -23.29 6.47
C ASP A 59 10.00 -21.77 6.55
N GLY A 60 9.89 -21.23 7.77
CA GLY A 60 9.64 -19.81 8.00
C GLY A 60 8.28 -19.29 7.51
N THR A 61 7.32 -20.13 7.07
CA THR A 61 6.05 -19.67 6.48
C THR A 61 4.95 -19.41 7.52
N ASP A 62 4.00 -18.54 7.19
CA ASP A 62 2.80 -18.30 8.03
C ASP A 62 1.95 -19.57 8.19
N LYS A 63 1.96 -20.45 7.19
CA LYS A 63 1.28 -21.75 7.27
C LYS A 63 1.93 -22.63 8.34
N SER A 64 3.25 -22.78 8.33
CA SER A 64 3.95 -23.57 9.35
C SER A 64 3.77 -22.98 10.75
N LEU A 65 3.72 -21.65 10.88
CA LEU A 65 3.40 -21.01 12.16
C LEU A 65 1.95 -21.30 12.60
N THR A 66 1.00 -21.23 11.67
CA THR A 66 -0.40 -21.58 11.92
C THR A 66 -0.53 -23.04 12.35
N ASP A 67 0.10 -23.96 11.64
CA ASP A 67 0.09 -25.40 11.93
C ASP A 67 0.73 -25.68 13.30
N ALA A 68 1.84 -25.02 13.64
CA ALA A 68 2.48 -25.16 14.95
C ALA A 68 1.56 -24.73 16.11
N ILE A 69 0.84 -23.62 15.97
CA ILE A 69 -0.12 -23.18 16.98
C ILE A 69 -1.33 -24.13 17.03
N LYS A 70 -1.88 -24.49 15.86
CA LYS A 70 -3.12 -25.27 15.75
C LYS A 70 -2.93 -26.72 16.20
N LEU A 71 -1.83 -27.36 15.79
CA LEU A 71 -1.55 -28.78 15.99
C LEU A 71 -0.57 -29.05 17.14
N GLY A 72 0.09 -28.01 17.65
CA GLY A 72 1.19 -28.15 18.61
C GLY A 72 2.46 -28.71 17.97
N ILE A 73 3.51 -28.85 18.77
CA ILE A 73 4.77 -29.51 18.40
C ILE A 73 5.08 -30.53 19.48
N LYS A 74 4.58 -31.76 19.27
CA LYS A 74 4.62 -32.83 20.27
C LYS A 74 6.04 -33.17 20.71
N GLU A 75 7.01 -33.20 19.79
CA GLU A 75 8.41 -33.52 20.14
C GLU A 75 9.07 -32.44 21.01
N ARG A 76 8.51 -31.22 21.01
CA ARG A 76 9.00 -30.07 21.78
C ARG A 76 8.10 -29.73 22.97
N GLY A 77 7.10 -30.56 23.26
CA GLY A 77 6.16 -30.34 24.36
C GLY A 77 5.21 -29.15 24.16
N MET A 78 5.09 -28.59 22.95
CA MET A 78 4.15 -27.50 22.66
C MET A 78 2.75 -28.09 22.47
N PRO A 79 1.75 -27.71 23.31
CA PRO A 79 0.39 -28.21 23.19
C PRO A 79 -0.30 -27.68 21.92
N ALA A 80 -1.34 -28.40 21.47
CA ALA A 80 -2.19 -27.98 20.37
C ALA A 80 -3.26 -26.99 20.87
N PHE A 81 -3.45 -25.88 20.15
CA PHE A 81 -4.46 -24.86 20.51
C PHE A 81 -5.65 -24.83 19.55
N GLY A 82 -5.69 -25.68 18.52
CA GLY A 82 -6.74 -25.68 17.50
C GLY A 82 -8.14 -26.04 17.98
N SER A 83 -8.28 -26.62 19.18
CA SER A 83 -9.59 -26.87 19.81
C SER A 83 -10.02 -25.75 20.78
N SER A 84 -9.09 -24.89 21.21
CA SER A 84 -9.34 -23.82 22.19
C SER A 84 -9.35 -22.42 21.57
N LEU A 85 -8.73 -22.24 20.40
CA LEU A 85 -8.67 -20.99 19.66
C LEU A 85 -9.35 -21.16 18.30
N SER A 86 -10.10 -20.14 17.87
CA SER A 86 -10.64 -20.10 16.51
C SER A 86 -9.53 -19.85 15.48
N ASP A 87 -9.80 -20.16 14.21
CA ASP A 87 -8.84 -19.92 13.12
C ASP A 87 -8.51 -18.42 12.99
N GLU A 88 -9.47 -17.54 13.29
CA GLU A 88 -9.27 -16.10 13.34
C GLU A 88 -8.32 -15.67 14.46
N ALA A 89 -8.47 -16.24 15.67
CA ALA A 89 -7.59 -15.95 16.79
C ALA A 89 -6.16 -16.47 16.54
N ILE A 90 -6.02 -17.65 15.92
CA ILE A 90 -4.71 -18.16 15.49
C ILE A 90 -4.11 -17.24 14.43
N ARG A 91 -4.91 -16.77 13.46
CA ARG A 91 -4.43 -15.84 12.42
C ARG A 91 -3.86 -14.56 13.03
N THR A 92 -4.54 -13.96 14.01
CA THR A 92 -4.04 -12.74 14.65
C THR A 92 -2.76 -13.01 15.43
N LEU A 93 -2.65 -14.14 16.14
CA LEU A 93 -1.40 -14.54 16.82
C LEU A 93 -0.22 -14.65 15.84
N VAL A 94 -0.42 -15.25 14.67
CA VAL A 94 0.61 -15.32 13.62
C VAL A 94 1.09 -13.93 13.24
N VAL A 95 0.18 -13.00 12.94
CA VAL A 95 0.55 -11.61 12.62
C VAL A 95 1.32 -10.98 13.79
N TYR A 96 0.83 -11.10 15.02
CA TYR A 96 1.48 -10.52 16.22
C TYR A 96 2.92 -11.01 16.43
N ILE A 97 3.16 -12.32 16.26
CA ILE A 97 4.48 -12.93 16.33
C ILE A 97 5.39 -12.36 15.24
N ARG A 98 4.90 -12.25 13.99
CA ARG A 98 5.64 -11.64 12.88
C ARG A 98 6.00 -10.18 13.13
N GLU A 99 5.07 -9.40 13.69
CA GLU A 99 5.36 -8.02 14.05
C GLU A 99 6.50 -7.92 15.07
N ALA A 100 6.55 -8.84 16.04
CA ALA A 100 7.60 -8.90 17.05
C ALA A 100 8.95 -9.32 16.46
N GLY A 101 8.97 -10.37 15.63
CA GLY A 101 10.19 -10.82 14.96
C GLY A 101 10.81 -9.74 14.10
N TYR A 102 10.01 -9.07 13.27
CA TYR A 102 10.50 -7.96 12.45
C TYR A 102 11.10 -6.80 13.26
N ARG A 103 10.48 -6.48 14.42
CA ARG A 103 11.02 -5.43 15.31
C ARG A 103 12.40 -5.82 15.83
N ALA A 104 12.56 -7.08 16.24
CA ALA A 104 13.83 -7.60 16.74
C ALA A 104 14.90 -7.63 15.63
N GLU A 105 14.59 -8.21 14.48
CA GLU A 105 15.52 -8.34 13.34
C GLU A 105 16.02 -6.98 12.85
N THR A 106 15.12 -6.00 12.72
CA THR A 106 15.52 -4.70 12.16
C THR A 106 16.17 -3.78 13.19
N GLN A 107 16.12 -4.07 14.49
CA GLN A 107 16.66 -3.20 15.54
C GLN A 107 18.17 -2.98 15.38
N ALA A 108 18.90 -3.98 14.89
CA ALA A 108 20.35 -3.90 14.68
C ALA A 108 20.77 -3.09 13.44
N ILE A 109 19.84 -2.77 12.53
CA ILE A 109 20.15 -2.02 11.31
C ILE A 109 20.50 -0.58 11.68
N GLN A 110 21.74 -0.19 11.41
CA GLN A 110 22.24 1.16 11.66
C GLN A 110 21.54 2.18 10.76
N THR A 111 21.24 3.34 11.32
CA THR A 111 20.71 4.46 10.53
C THR A 111 21.89 5.19 9.88
N PRO A 112 21.96 5.26 8.53
CA PRO A 112 23.02 6.00 7.86
C PRO A 112 22.89 7.49 8.22
N THR A 113 24.02 8.20 8.16
CA THR A 113 24.02 9.66 8.32
C THR A 113 23.84 10.31 6.95
N LEU A 114 22.96 11.32 6.87
CA LEU A 114 22.76 12.06 5.63
C LEU A 114 24.07 12.73 5.18
N ASN A 115 24.36 12.74 3.87
CA ASN A 115 25.60 13.26 3.30
C ASN A 115 26.86 12.47 3.70
N LYS A 116 26.70 11.18 4.04
CA LYS A 116 27.78 10.24 4.29
C LYS A 116 27.59 8.95 3.48
N SER A 117 28.71 8.25 3.27
CA SER A 117 28.73 6.92 2.65
C SER A 117 28.33 5.83 3.64
N PHE A 118 27.70 4.79 3.13
CA PHE A 118 27.41 3.54 3.83
C PHE A 118 27.36 2.40 2.81
N ASP A 119 27.56 1.18 3.29
CA ASP A 119 27.57 0.00 2.43
C ASP A 119 26.20 -0.68 2.39
N THR A 120 25.84 -1.13 1.19
CA THR A 120 24.78 -2.07 0.92
C THR A 120 25.40 -3.42 0.55
N GLN A 121 24.61 -4.46 0.39
CA GLN A 121 25.06 -5.79 -0.02
C GLN A 121 25.88 -5.76 -1.33
N TYR A 122 25.60 -4.82 -2.23
CA TYR A 122 26.19 -4.81 -3.57
C TYR A 122 27.03 -3.58 -3.91
N HIS A 123 26.79 -2.45 -3.26
CA HIS A 123 27.45 -1.17 -3.55
C HIS A 123 27.72 -0.38 -2.28
N SER A 124 28.79 0.40 -2.27
CA SER A 124 28.90 1.55 -1.38
C SER A 124 28.12 2.71 -1.98
N VAL A 125 27.35 3.42 -1.15
CA VAL A 125 26.41 4.47 -1.57
C VAL A 125 26.61 5.68 -0.68
N ASN A 126 26.52 6.88 -1.26
CA ASN A 126 26.43 8.13 -0.52
C ASN A 126 25.02 8.73 -0.66
N THR A 127 24.56 9.44 0.37
CA THR A 127 23.34 10.26 0.27
C THR A 127 23.70 11.71 -0.03
N ARG A 128 22.86 12.43 -0.76
CA ARG A 128 23.03 13.86 -1.02
C ARG A 128 21.68 14.55 -0.94
N GLU A 129 21.53 15.51 -0.03
CA GLU A 129 20.33 16.36 -0.04
C GLU A 129 20.30 17.19 -1.32
N VAL A 130 19.20 17.11 -2.06
CA VAL A 130 19.00 17.80 -3.35
C VAL A 130 18.13 19.04 -3.14
N ALA A 131 17.02 18.87 -2.43
CA ALA A 131 16.07 19.95 -2.16
C ALA A 131 15.25 19.65 -0.90
N SER A 132 14.67 20.70 -0.33
CA SER A 132 13.68 20.61 0.74
C SER A 132 12.47 21.49 0.45
N ALA A 133 11.33 21.12 1.04
CA ALA A 133 10.08 21.84 0.92
C ALA A 133 9.23 21.71 2.19
N GLU A 134 8.45 22.75 2.48
CA GLU A 134 7.40 22.69 3.50
C GLU A 134 6.18 21.95 2.95
N GLY A 135 5.72 20.93 3.68
CA GLY A 135 4.65 20.03 3.27
C GLY A 135 5.17 18.64 2.91
N ILE A 136 4.25 17.81 2.41
CA ILE A 136 4.55 16.43 1.98
C ILE A 136 4.76 16.45 0.47
N ILE A 137 5.98 16.17 0.01
CA ILE A 137 6.21 15.81 -1.39
C ILE A 137 5.59 14.43 -1.59
N TRP A 138 4.65 14.30 -2.53
CA TRP A 138 3.90 13.05 -2.71
C TRP A 138 4.47 12.18 -3.83
N ALA A 139 4.73 12.76 -5.00
CA ALA A 139 5.40 12.10 -6.11
C ALA A 139 6.43 13.01 -6.76
N MET A 140 7.36 12.39 -7.49
CA MET A 140 8.33 13.07 -8.33
C MET A 140 8.54 12.30 -9.63
N ASP A 141 8.84 12.99 -10.73
CA ASP A 141 9.26 12.34 -11.97
C ASP A 141 10.08 13.31 -12.83
N PHE A 142 11.00 12.78 -13.63
CA PHE A 142 11.92 13.58 -14.43
C PHE A 142 11.34 13.89 -15.81
N LEU A 143 11.47 15.15 -16.23
CA LEU A 143 11.31 15.52 -17.63
C LEU A 143 12.51 15.01 -18.45
N PRO A 144 12.35 14.81 -19.78
CA PRO A 144 13.45 14.49 -20.67
C PRO A 144 14.61 15.50 -20.64
N SER A 145 14.36 16.74 -20.23
CA SER A 145 15.39 17.78 -20.05
C SER A 145 16.33 17.48 -18.86
N GLY A 146 15.94 16.59 -17.96
CA GLY A 146 16.60 16.33 -16.67
C GLY A 146 16.10 17.20 -15.52
N ASP A 147 15.12 18.07 -15.75
CA ASP A 147 14.45 18.80 -14.66
C ASP A 147 13.46 17.86 -13.95
N LEU A 148 13.32 18.03 -12.63
CA LEU A 148 12.47 17.19 -11.80
C LEU A 148 11.14 17.88 -11.52
N LEU A 149 10.04 17.25 -11.90
CA LEU A 149 8.71 17.64 -11.41
C LEU A 149 8.44 16.96 -10.07
N TYR A 150 7.82 17.68 -9.15
CA TYR A 150 7.33 17.08 -7.91
C TYR A 150 6.04 17.74 -7.42
N THR A 151 5.17 16.93 -6.82
CA THR A 151 3.92 17.40 -6.22
C THR A 151 4.09 17.61 -4.73
N LEU A 152 3.52 18.69 -4.21
CA LEU A 152 3.26 18.82 -2.78
C LEU A 152 1.79 18.54 -2.54
N ARG A 153 1.51 17.63 -1.60
CA ARG A 153 0.16 17.17 -1.27
C ARG A 153 -0.81 18.29 -0.95
N LYS A 154 -0.32 19.44 -0.50
CA LYS A 154 -1.11 20.65 -0.23
C LYS A 154 -1.70 21.33 -1.47
N GLY A 155 -1.44 20.83 -2.69
CA GLY A 155 -2.09 21.31 -3.92
C GLY A 155 -1.15 21.91 -4.97
N GLU A 156 0.16 21.69 -4.84
CA GLU A 156 1.15 22.39 -5.66
C GLU A 156 1.92 21.43 -6.55
N LEU A 157 2.32 21.91 -7.72
CA LEU A 157 3.29 21.29 -8.61
C LEU A 157 4.51 22.20 -8.69
N TRP A 158 5.69 21.62 -8.64
CA TRP A 158 6.96 22.34 -8.69
C TRP A 158 7.89 21.70 -9.71
N LEU A 159 8.70 22.55 -10.33
CA LEU A 159 9.82 22.18 -11.18
C LEU A 159 11.12 22.52 -10.44
N LEU A 160 12.01 21.56 -10.34
CA LEU A 160 13.38 21.73 -9.86
C LEU A 160 14.34 21.59 -11.04
N GLY A 161 14.97 22.69 -11.40
CA GLY A 161 15.98 22.72 -12.46
C GLY A 161 17.29 22.06 -12.05
N LYS A 162 18.08 21.65 -13.04
CA LYS A 162 19.45 21.12 -12.83
C LYS A 162 20.40 22.10 -12.12
N ASP A 163 20.10 23.39 -12.19
CA ASP A 163 20.82 24.45 -11.48
C ASP A 163 20.39 24.61 -10.00
N GLY A 164 19.46 23.76 -9.54
CA GLY A 164 18.93 23.78 -8.18
C GLY A 164 17.80 24.79 -7.95
N LYS A 165 17.41 25.58 -8.97
CA LYS A 165 16.30 26.53 -8.83
C LYS A 165 14.95 25.81 -8.79
N LYS A 166 14.11 26.24 -7.87
CA LYS A 166 12.73 25.76 -7.71
C LYS A 166 11.74 26.78 -8.24
N VAL A 167 10.84 26.34 -9.12
CA VAL A 167 9.77 27.17 -9.67
C VAL A 167 8.43 26.47 -9.48
N GLN A 168 7.46 27.15 -8.89
CA GLN A 168 6.11 26.60 -8.76
C GLN A 168 5.38 26.74 -10.09
N ILE A 169 4.75 25.64 -10.52
CA ILE A 169 3.81 25.65 -11.63
C ILE A 169 2.44 26.09 -11.07
N LYS A 170 1.93 27.20 -11.58
CA LYS A 170 0.66 27.81 -11.13
C LYS A 170 -0.52 27.26 -11.94
N ASN A 171 -1.73 27.60 -11.52
CA ASN A 171 -3.00 27.19 -12.16
C ASN A 171 -3.24 25.67 -12.24
N THR A 172 -2.61 24.89 -11.35
CA THR A 172 -2.91 23.48 -11.18
C THR A 172 -4.31 23.26 -10.61
N PRO A 173 -4.91 22.05 -10.77
CA PRO A 173 -6.19 21.73 -10.16
C PRO A 173 -6.26 22.07 -8.67
N GLN A 174 -7.38 22.64 -8.24
CA GLN A 174 -7.68 22.79 -6.82
C GLN A 174 -7.93 21.41 -6.19
N VAL A 175 -7.26 21.16 -5.07
CA VAL A 175 -7.29 19.86 -4.40
C VAL A 175 -8.09 19.88 -3.11
N TRP A 176 -8.71 18.75 -2.79
CA TRP A 176 -9.29 18.47 -1.50
C TRP A 176 -8.22 17.95 -0.53
N HIS A 177 -7.46 18.84 0.09
CA HIS A 177 -6.40 18.45 1.01
C HIS A 177 -6.95 18.02 2.38
N ARG A 178 -7.39 16.75 2.48
CA ARG A 178 -7.91 16.14 3.72
C ARG A 178 -7.37 14.72 3.91
N GLY A 179 -6.89 14.42 5.12
CA GLY A 179 -6.39 13.09 5.49
C GLY A 179 -5.21 12.65 4.61
N GLN A 180 -5.45 11.66 3.75
CA GLN A 180 -4.50 11.16 2.76
C GLN A 180 -4.60 11.86 1.39
N GLY A 181 -5.66 12.61 1.13
CA GLY A 181 -5.92 13.31 -0.14
C GLY A 181 -5.09 14.59 -0.29
N GLY A 182 -5.01 15.09 -1.52
CA GLY A 182 -4.29 16.29 -1.94
C GLY A 182 -3.95 16.29 -3.43
N MET A 183 -2.88 16.98 -3.81
CA MET A 183 -2.18 16.71 -5.08
C MET A 183 -1.35 15.44 -4.89
N LEU A 184 -1.51 14.46 -5.77
CA LEU A 184 -0.94 13.13 -5.58
C LEU A 184 0.13 12.89 -6.64
N ASP A 185 -0.15 12.06 -7.64
CA ASP A 185 0.88 11.62 -8.57
C ASP A 185 1.16 12.65 -9.67
N VAL A 186 2.38 12.61 -10.21
CA VAL A 186 2.79 13.35 -11.40
C VAL A 186 3.61 12.43 -12.30
N MET A 187 3.30 12.43 -13.58
CA MET A 187 4.03 11.62 -14.57
C MET A 187 4.05 12.36 -15.91
N PRO A 188 5.21 12.76 -16.45
CA PRO A 188 5.35 13.18 -17.84
C PRO A 188 4.99 12.03 -18.79
N ASP A 189 4.35 12.35 -19.91
CA ASP A 189 4.14 11.36 -20.97
C ASP A 189 5.49 10.84 -21.51
N PRO A 190 5.64 9.55 -21.84
CA PRO A 190 6.87 9.05 -22.46
C PRO A 190 7.28 9.80 -23.75
N ASP A 191 6.33 10.37 -24.48
CA ASP A 191 6.53 11.24 -25.64
C ASP A 191 6.47 12.75 -25.28
N TYR A 192 6.75 13.13 -24.03
CA TYR A 192 6.67 14.52 -23.55
C TYR A 192 7.40 15.50 -24.47
N ALA A 193 8.59 15.15 -24.96
CA ALA A 193 9.36 15.99 -25.87
C ALA A 193 8.62 16.35 -27.18
N LYS A 194 7.65 15.54 -27.58
CA LYS A 194 6.81 15.76 -28.77
C LYS A 194 5.46 16.40 -28.44
N ASN A 195 4.83 15.96 -27.34
CA ASN A 195 3.42 16.28 -27.06
C ASN A 195 3.21 17.24 -25.87
N GLY A 196 4.20 17.40 -24.99
CA GLY A 196 4.17 18.26 -23.81
C GLY A 196 3.22 17.82 -22.68
N TRP A 197 2.65 16.61 -22.73
CA TRP A 197 1.65 16.15 -21.77
C TRP A 197 2.27 15.73 -20.45
N VAL A 198 1.73 16.26 -19.36
CA VAL A 198 1.97 15.79 -17.99
C VAL A 198 0.64 15.31 -17.41
N TYR A 199 0.66 14.18 -16.70
CA TYR A 199 -0.47 13.61 -15.98
C TYR A 199 -0.42 14.03 -14.52
N LEU A 200 -1.57 14.38 -13.95
CA LEU A 200 -1.73 14.63 -12.51
C LEU A 200 -2.91 13.83 -11.97
N SER A 201 -2.71 13.20 -10.82
CA SER A 201 -3.81 12.70 -9.99
C SER A 201 -3.96 13.56 -8.75
N TYR A 202 -5.20 13.74 -8.32
CA TYR A 202 -5.50 14.54 -7.15
C TYR A 202 -6.82 14.11 -6.54
N SER A 203 -7.02 14.41 -5.26
CA SER A 203 -8.35 14.27 -4.66
C SER A 203 -9.19 15.51 -4.96
N LYS A 204 -10.31 15.33 -5.66
CA LYS A 204 -11.27 16.39 -6.00
C LYS A 204 -12.44 16.37 -5.02
N GLN A 205 -12.81 17.52 -4.45
CA GLN A 205 -14.03 17.62 -3.65
C GLN A 205 -15.23 17.67 -4.59
N THR A 206 -16.22 16.79 -4.39
CA THR A 206 -17.37 16.65 -5.31
C THR A 206 -18.71 17.02 -4.67
N GLY A 207 -18.72 17.29 -3.37
CA GLY A 207 -19.90 17.73 -2.64
C GLY A 207 -19.91 17.19 -1.22
N LYS A 208 -21.12 16.90 -0.73
CA LYS A 208 -21.38 16.29 0.58
C LYS A 208 -22.12 14.96 0.40
N ASN A 209 -21.84 13.99 1.27
CA ASN A 209 -22.65 12.77 1.36
C ASN A 209 -24.01 13.03 2.03
N ASN A 210 -24.87 12.01 2.12
CA ASN A 210 -26.19 12.08 2.77
C ASN A 210 -26.13 12.54 4.24
N ALA A 211 -24.98 12.37 4.91
CA ALA A 211 -24.74 12.84 6.26
C ALA A 211 -24.19 14.27 6.33
N GLY A 212 -24.17 15.01 5.21
CA GLY A 212 -23.70 16.39 5.13
C GLY A 212 -22.18 16.57 5.20
N GLN A 213 -21.39 15.48 5.14
CA GLN A 213 -19.94 15.52 5.23
C GLN A 213 -19.32 15.70 3.85
N ASN A 214 -18.32 16.57 3.72
CA ASN A 214 -17.57 16.73 2.48
C ASN A 214 -16.94 15.39 2.05
N VAL A 215 -17.13 15.06 0.78
CA VAL A 215 -16.51 13.89 0.13
C VAL A 215 -15.57 14.34 -0.97
N GLY A 216 -14.57 13.51 -1.24
CA GLY A 216 -13.74 13.65 -2.41
C GLY A 216 -13.55 12.35 -3.14
N ILE A 217 -12.98 12.42 -4.33
CA ILE A 217 -12.65 11.27 -5.17
C ILE A 217 -11.26 11.44 -5.73
N THR A 218 -10.63 10.34 -6.14
CA THR A 218 -9.49 10.42 -7.04
C THR A 218 -9.96 10.91 -8.41
N ALA A 219 -9.33 11.97 -8.92
CA ALA A 219 -9.55 12.52 -10.24
C ALA A 219 -8.22 12.56 -11.00
N ILE A 220 -8.28 12.39 -12.31
CA ILE A 220 -7.10 12.34 -13.18
C ILE A 220 -7.28 13.32 -14.31
N VAL A 221 -6.25 14.14 -14.51
CA VAL A 221 -6.14 15.09 -15.60
C VAL A 221 -4.80 14.92 -16.31
N ARG A 222 -4.73 15.44 -17.53
CA ARG A 222 -3.46 15.82 -18.16
C ARG A 222 -3.49 17.30 -18.53
N GLY A 223 -2.32 17.88 -18.71
CA GLY A 223 -2.14 19.27 -19.12
C GLY A 223 -0.72 19.49 -19.61
N LYS A 224 -0.41 20.73 -19.98
CA LYS A 224 0.91 21.15 -20.39
C LYS A 224 1.45 22.21 -19.43
N ILE A 225 2.76 22.40 -19.46
CA ILE A 225 3.42 23.44 -18.68
C ILE A 225 3.97 24.47 -19.66
N ASN A 226 3.51 25.71 -19.56
CA ASN A 226 4.01 26.83 -20.37
C ASN A 226 4.17 28.07 -19.48
N ASN A 227 5.33 28.75 -19.54
CA ASN A 227 5.64 29.92 -18.73
C ASN A 227 5.33 29.74 -17.22
N ASN A 228 5.67 28.56 -16.68
CA ASN A 228 5.40 28.17 -15.28
C ASN A 228 3.90 28.13 -14.92
N GLN A 229 3.03 27.93 -15.91
CA GLN A 229 1.58 27.77 -15.75
C GLN A 229 1.15 26.40 -16.27
N TRP A 230 0.21 25.78 -15.56
CA TRP A 230 -0.54 24.62 -16.03
C TRP A 230 -1.63 25.08 -17.01
N VAL A 231 -1.60 24.55 -18.24
CA VAL A 231 -2.48 24.96 -19.34
C VAL A 231 -3.00 23.74 -20.11
N GLU A 232 -3.97 23.95 -21.01
CA GLU A 232 -4.53 22.91 -21.89
C GLU A 232 -5.03 21.66 -21.14
N GLN A 233 -5.61 21.87 -19.95
CA GLN A 233 -6.05 20.76 -19.11
C GLN A 233 -7.18 19.95 -19.77
N GLN A 234 -7.07 18.63 -19.65
CA GLN A 234 -8.11 17.66 -20.02
C GLN A 234 -8.36 16.70 -18.86
N THR A 235 -9.63 16.54 -18.48
CA THR A 235 -10.05 15.51 -17.53
C THR A 235 -10.07 14.15 -18.21
N LEU A 236 -9.36 13.18 -17.63
CA LEU A 236 -9.25 11.82 -18.16
C LEU A 236 -10.13 10.83 -17.40
N PHE A 237 -10.33 11.05 -16.10
CA PHE A 237 -11.18 10.20 -15.28
C PHE A 237 -11.77 10.94 -14.09
N GLU A 238 -13.07 10.75 -13.90
CA GLU A 238 -13.80 11.02 -12.65
C GLU A 238 -14.82 9.88 -12.45
N ALA A 239 -14.90 9.35 -11.23
CA ALA A 239 -15.87 8.31 -10.89
C ALA A 239 -17.32 8.85 -10.97
N PRO A 240 -18.34 8.00 -11.26
CA PRO A 240 -19.73 8.43 -11.28
C PRO A 240 -20.20 9.02 -9.95
N LYS A 241 -20.97 10.11 -9.99
CA LYS A 241 -21.33 10.91 -8.80
C LYS A 241 -21.98 10.09 -7.67
N GLN A 242 -22.78 9.10 -8.02
CA GLN A 242 -23.49 8.23 -7.08
C GLN A 242 -22.57 7.37 -6.21
N THR A 243 -21.30 7.17 -6.62
CA THR A 243 -20.35 6.33 -5.88
C THR A 243 -19.47 7.14 -4.92
N HIS A 244 -19.63 8.47 -4.86
CA HIS A 244 -18.77 9.38 -4.10
C HIS A 244 -19.02 9.29 -2.60
N ARG A 245 -18.08 8.70 -1.87
CA ARG A 245 -18.23 8.46 -0.42
C ARG A 245 -16.94 8.56 0.40
N ASN A 246 -15.80 8.89 -0.22
CA ASN A 246 -14.53 8.96 0.50
C ASN A 246 -14.54 10.06 1.57
N ARG A 247 -14.03 9.72 2.75
CA ARG A 247 -13.92 10.63 3.91
C ARG A 247 -12.51 11.18 4.16
N GLY A 248 -11.56 10.85 3.28
CA GLY A 248 -10.17 11.33 3.32
C GLY A 248 -9.11 10.24 3.44
N TRP A 249 -9.40 9.00 3.03
CA TRP A 249 -8.48 7.86 3.15
C TRP A 249 -8.44 7.05 1.86
N HIS A 250 -7.36 6.31 1.64
CA HIS A 250 -7.21 5.28 0.61
C HIS A 250 -7.56 5.76 -0.82
N PHE A 251 -6.94 6.84 -1.27
CA PHE A 251 -7.14 7.36 -2.63
C PHE A 251 -6.42 6.54 -3.71
N GLY A 252 -5.36 5.83 -3.33
CA GLY A 252 -4.42 5.25 -4.28
C GLY A 252 -3.71 6.33 -5.11
N SER A 253 -4.04 6.38 -6.40
CA SER A 253 -3.75 7.46 -7.36
C SER A 253 -2.43 7.39 -8.13
N ARG A 254 -1.71 6.26 -8.10
CA ARG A 254 -0.42 6.10 -8.81
C ARG A 254 -0.63 5.71 -10.27
N PHE A 255 0.17 6.25 -11.19
CA PHE A 255 0.15 5.99 -12.62
C PHE A 255 1.15 4.92 -13.07
N ALA A 256 0.84 4.28 -14.20
CA ALA A 256 1.81 3.61 -15.06
C ALA A 256 1.36 3.70 -16.51
N ILE A 257 2.29 3.83 -17.47
CA ILE A 257 1.98 3.90 -18.91
C ILE A 257 2.61 2.72 -19.65
N VAL A 258 1.79 2.02 -20.43
CA VAL A 258 2.20 0.92 -21.32
C VAL A 258 1.62 1.21 -22.71
N GLY A 259 2.47 1.50 -23.69
CA GLY A 259 2.04 1.97 -25.00
C GLY A 259 1.10 3.17 -24.90
N ASP A 260 -0.09 3.05 -25.48
CA ASP A 260 -1.14 4.09 -25.46
C ASP A 260 -2.09 4.01 -24.26
N TYR A 261 -1.80 3.13 -23.29
CA TYR A 261 -2.64 2.94 -22.11
C TYR A 261 -2.06 3.63 -20.88
N LEU A 262 -2.91 4.37 -20.18
CA LEU A 262 -2.67 4.87 -18.85
C LEU A 262 -3.38 3.96 -17.84
N PHE A 263 -2.61 3.38 -16.94
CA PHE A 263 -3.08 2.67 -15.77
C PHE A 263 -3.02 3.59 -14.56
N PHE A 264 -4.00 3.44 -13.67
CA PHE A 264 -3.99 4.17 -12.40
C PHE A 264 -4.67 3.38 -11.29
N SER A 265 -4.21 3.59 -10.05
CA SER A 265 -4.83 2.98 -8.88
C SER A 265 -5.92 3.86 -8.25
N ASN A 266 -6.95 3.22 -7.70
CA ASN A 266 -7.91 3.84 -6.78
C ASN A 266 -8.08 2.90 -5.58
N GLY A 267 -7.78 3.40 -4.37
CA GLY A 267 -7.98 2.61 -3.15
C GLY A 267 -9.46 2.41 -2.82
N ASP A 268 -9.76 1.64 -1.78
CA ASP A 268 -11.13 1.31 -1.36
C ASP A 268 -11.86 2.48 -0.68
N GLU A 269 -11.17 3.60 -0.46
CA GLU A 269 -11.67 4.82 0.18
C GLU A 269 -12.20 4.62 1.62
N GLY A 270 -11.78 3.54 2.28
CA GLY A 270 -12.26 3.13 3.61
C GLY A 270 -13.56 2.31 3.58
N HIS A 271 -14.01 1.87 2.40
CA HIS A 271 -15.20 1.04 2.22
C HIS A 271 -14.81 -0.33 1.68
N GLN A 272 -14.21 -1.15 2.55
CA GLN A 272 -13.55 -2.41 2.16
C GLN A 272 -14.37 -3.32 1.24
N ASN A 273 -15.68 -3.48 1.48
CA ASN A 273 -16.52 -4.37 0.69
C ASN A 273 -16.69 -3.87 -0.76
N ASP A 274 -16.59 -2.57 -1.00
CA ASP A 274 -16.69 -1.98 -2.34
C ASP A 274 -15.51 -2.39 -3.23
N ALA A 275 -14.38 -2.86 -2.65
CA ALA A 275 -13.26 -3.43 -3.41
C ALA A 275 -13.68 -4.63 -4.27
N GLN A 276 -14.70 -5.39 -3.83
CA GLN A 276 -15.29 -6.51 -4.57
C GLN A 276 -16.43 -6.09 -5.51
N ASP A 277 -16.97 -4.88 -5.34
CA ASP A 277 -18.08 -4.35 -6.14
C ASP A 277 -17.56 -3.66 -7.41
N LEU A 278 -17.89 -4.19 -8.58
CA LEU A 278 -17.49 -3.67 -9.88
C LEU A 278 -18.27 -2.41 -10.32
N THR A 279 -19.34 -2.04 -9.60
CA THR A 279 -20.12 -0.82 -9.88
C THR A 279 -19.48 0.44 -9.30
N THR A 280 -18.38 0.30 -8.55
CA THR A 280 -17.67 1.38 -7.86
C THR A 280 -16.20 1.47 -8.27
N GLN A 281 -15.59 2.64 -8.06
CA GLN A 281 -14.16 2.88 -8.31
C GLN A 281 -13.26 2.32 -7.18
N ASN A 282 -13.85 1.93 -6.06
CA ASN A 282 -13.15 1.62 -4.83
C ASN A 282 -12.33 0.33 -4.98
N GLY A 283 -11.04 0.37 -4.67
CA GLY A 283 -10.19 -0.82 -4.58
C GLY A 283 -9.90 -1.47 -5.92
N LYS A 284 -9.54 -0.65 -6.92
CA LYS A 284 -9.35 -1.05 -8.32
C LYS A 284 -8.01 -0.54 -8.87
N ILE A 285 -7.46 -1.27 -9.84
CA ILE A 285 -6.60 -0.67 -10.87
C ILE A 285 -7.45 -0.46 -12.11
N HIS A 286 -7.37 0.74 -12.70
CA HIS A 286 -8.08 1.11 -13.92
C HIS A 286 -7.12 1.18 -15.11
N ARG A 287 -7.65 0.97 -16.32
CA ARG A 287 -6.96 1.17 -17.61
C ARG A 287 -7.82 2.02 -18.54
N ILE A 288 -7.25 3.11 -19.02
CA ILE A 288 -7.81 4.00 -20.05
C ILE A 288 -6.77 4.26 -21.13
N TYR A 289 -7.18 4.78 -22.29
CA TYR A 289 -6.24 5.38 -23.23
C TYR A 289 -5.64 6.66 -22.65
N LYS A 290 -4.44 7.05 -23.10
CA LYS A 290 -3.77 8.31 -22.72
C LYS A 290 -4.60 9.58 -22.93
N ASN A 291 -5.66 9.52 -23.75
CA ASN A 291 -6.62 10.59 -24.00
C ASN A 291 -7.92 10.51 -23.18
N GLY A 292 -8.06 9.53 -22.27
CA GLY A 292 -9.23 9.36 -21.40
C GLY A 292 -10.31 8.42 -21.96
N GLN A 293 -10.21 7.99 -23.22
CA GLN A 293 -11.17 7.04 -23.80
C GLN A 293 -11.03 5.66 -23.14
N VAL A 294 -12.13 4.91 -23.08
CA VAL A 294 -12.16 3.57 -22.49
C VAL A 294 -11.86 2.50 -23.53
N PRO A 295 -10.82 1.65 -23.34
CA PRO A 295 -10.56 0.52 -24.22
C PRO A 295 -11.70 -0.51 -24.20
N LYS A 296 -12.20 -0.89 -25.38
CA LYS A 296 -13.30 -1.86 -25.52
C LYS A 296 -12.91 -3.28 -25.09
N ASP A 297 -11.62 -3.57 -25.05
CA ASP A 297 -11.05 -4.84 -24.61
C ASP A 297 -10.78 -4.88 -23.10
N ASN A 298 -11.19 -3.87 -22.31
CA ASN A 298 -11.17 -3.97 -20.85
C ASN A 298 -12.01 -5.17 -20.36
N PRO A 299 -11.58 -5.87 -19.29
CA PRO A 299 -12.16 -7.15 -18.88
C PRO A 299 -13.64 -7.08 -18.53
N PHE A 300 -14.11 -5.92 -18.06
CA PHE A 300 -15.50 -5.72 -17.62
C PHE A 300 -16.28 -4.77 -18.54
N PHE A 301 -15.80 -4.52 -19.76
CA PHE A 301 -16.38 -3.52 -20.66
C PHE A 301 -17.84 -3.79 -21.03
N THR A 302 -18.18 -5.08 -21.23
CA THR A 302 -19.53 -5.53 -21.61
C THR A 302 -20.38 -5.95 -20.41
N GLN A 303 -19.83 -5.96 -19.20
CA GLN A 303 -20.58 -6.38 -18.00
C GLN A 303 -21.55 -5.28 -17.57
N PRO A 304 -22.87 -5.56 -17.50
CA PRO A 304 -23.85 -4.58 -17.06
C PRO A 304 -23.51 -4.02 -15.67
N GLY A 305 -23.56 -2.69 -15.54
CA GLY A 305 -23.30 -1.97 -14.28
C GLY A 305 -21.83 -1.82 -13.89
N ALA A 306 -20.90 -2.60 -14.46
CA ALA A 306 -19.48 -2.48 -14.13
C ALA A 306 -18.89 -1.16 -14.66
N LEU A 307 -17.97 -0.57 -13.90
CA LEU A 307 -17.16 0.53 -14.41
C LEU A 307 -16.23 -0.01 -15.50
N LYS A 308 -16.44 0.44 -16.73
CA LYS A 308 -15.75 -0.05 -17.92
C LYS A 308 -14.25 0.21 -17.93
N THR A 309 -13.75 1.08 -17.05
CA THR A 309 -12.32 1.37 -16.89
C THR A 309 -11.60 0.34 -16.02
N ILE A 310 -12.30 -0.53 -15.29
CA ILE A 310 -11.68 -1.49 -14.37
C ILE A 310 -10.78 -2.46 -15.15
N TRP A 311 -9.53 -2.58 -14.69
CA TRP A 311 -8.57 -3.58 -15.13
C TRP A 311 -8.47 -4.73 -14.12
N THR A 312 -8.39 -4.42 -12.83
CA THR A 312 -8.39 -5.38 -11.71
C THR A 312 -9.21 -4.86 -10.53
N TYR A 313 -9.54 -5.75 -9.60
CA TYR A 313 -10.32 -5.42 -8.42
C TYR A 313 -9.85 -6.19 -7.18
N GLY A 314 -10.43 -5.90 -6.01
CA GLY A 314 -10.03 -6.52 -4.76
C GLY A 314 -8.72 -6.00 -4.19
N ASN A 315 -8.39 -4.73 -4.44
CA ASN A 315 -7.26 -4.04 -3.82
C ASN A 315 -7.75 -3.18 -2.64
N ARG A 316 -6.92 -2.98 -1.62
CA ARG A 316 -7.20 -2.11 -0.47
C ARG A 316 -6.77 -0.68 -0.74
N ASN A 317 -5.47 -0.43 -0.84
CA ASN A 317 -4.95 0.92 -1.06
C ASN A 317 -3.58 0.91 -1.76
N PRO A 318 -3.55 0.78 -3.09
CA PRO A 318 -2.30 0.75 -3.85
C PRO A 318 -1.54 2.07 -3.77
N GLN A 319 -0.24 2.04 -3.44
CA GLN A 319 0.61 3.22 -3.28
C GLN A 319 1.69 3.34 -4.35
N GLY A 320 2.18 2.20 -4.84
CA GLY A 320 3.07 2.10 -5.98
C GLY A 320 2.37 1.42 -7.16
N LEU A 321 2.75 1.83 -8.36
CA LEU A 321 2.33 1.25 -9.63
C LEU A 321 3.46 1.54 -10.61
N VAL A 322 4.06 0.52 -11.23
CA VAL A 322 5.21 0.71 -12.12
C VAL A 322 5.17 -0.32 -13.24
N LYS A 323 5.60 0.09 -14.43
CA LYS A 323 5.82 -0.81 -15.56
C LYS A 323 7.17 -1.50 -15.40
N HIS A 324 7.19 -2.82 -15.52
CA HIS A 324 8.44 -3.58 -15.65
C HIS A 324 9.14 -3.20 -16.96
N PRO A 325 10.43 -2.84 -16.94
CA PRO A 325 11.10 -2.19 -18.07
C PRO A 325 11.20 -3.04 -19.34
N THR A 326 11.25 -4.37 -19.21
CA THR A 326 11.40 -5.29 -20.36
C THR A 326 10.11 -6.03 -20.71
N THR A 327 9.43 -6.64 -19.73
CA THR A 327 8.19 -7.41 -19.94
C THR A 327 6.95 -6.53 -20.10
N GLU A 328 7.05 -5.23 -19.79
CA GLU A 328 5.94 -4.27 -19.76
C GLU A 328 4.78 -4.61 -18.81
N GLN A 329 4.96 -5.62 -17.96
CA GLN A 329 3.99 -6.00 -16.95
C GLN A 329 3.86 -4.92 -15.88
N ILE A 330 2.65 -4.70 -15.38
CA ILE A 330 2.42 -3.75 -14.31
C ILE A 330 2.61 -4.44 -12.96
N TRP A 331 3.41 -3.81 -12.09
CA TRP A 331 3.56 -4.20 -10.69
C TRP A 331 2.88 -3.15 -9.82
N SER A 332 2.31 -3.56 -8.70
CA SER A 332 1.70 -2.66 -7.71
C SER A 332 2.10 -3.03 -6.29
N THR A 333 2.31 -2.02 -5.45
CA THR A 333 2.39 -2.20 -4.00
C THR A 333 1.15 -1.63 -3.34
N GLU A 334 0.68 -2.22 -2.25
CA GLU A 334 -0.46 -1.70 -1.50
C GLU A 334 -0.36 -1.84 0.01
N HIS A 335 -1.02 -0.92 0.72
CA HIS A 335 -1.12 -0.99 2.19
C HIS A 335 -2.14 -2.04 2.61
N GLY A 336 -1.70 -2.97 3.46
CA GLY A 336 -2.56 -3.75 4.32
C GLY A 336 -3.11 -2.93 5.49
N PRO A 337 -3.94 -3.55 6.35
CA PRO A 337 -4.40 -2.96 7.61
C PRO A 337 -3.27 -2.95 8.66
N ARG A 338 -3.37 -3.69 9.77
CA ARG A 338 -2.23 -3.97 10.66
C ARG A 338 -1.55 -5.25 10.16
N GLY A 339 -0.47 -5.10 9.40
CA GLY A 339 0.13 -6.23 8.68
C GLY A 339 -0.43 -6.38 7.26
N GLY A 340 0.23 -7.21 6.46
CA GLY A 340 -0.23 -7.58 5.12
C GLY A 340 -0.14 -6.48 4.07
N ASP A 341 0.94 -5.69 4.07
CA ASP A 341 1.28 -4.93 2.86
C ASP A 341 1.70 -5.92 1.76
N GLU A 342 1.44 -5.58 0.50
CA GLU A 342 1.63 -6.53 -0.61
C GLU A 342 2.40 -5.92 -1.78
N LEU A 343 3.11 -6.78 -2.51
CA LEU A 343 3.61 -6.57 -3.87
C LEU A 343 2.87 -7.53 -4.81
N ASN A 344 2.19 -6.96 -5.79
CA ASN A 344 1.28 -7.64 -6.70
C ASN A 344 1.74 -7.48 -8.16
N LEU A 345 1.74 -8.58 -8.93
CA LEU A 345 1.84 -8.55 -10.39
C LEU A 345 0.44 -8.36 -10.97
N ILE A 346 0.15 -7.19 -11.53
CA ILE A 346 -1.18 -6.77 -11.98
C ILE A 346 -1.53 -7.38 -13.33
N SER A 347 -2.60 -8.19 -13.37
CA SER A 347 -3.02 -8.94 -14.55
C SER A 347 -4.51 -8.78 -14.84
N LYS A 348 -4.86 -8.73 -16.13
CA LYS A 348 -6.21 -8.44 -16.64
C LYS A 348 -7.31 -9.24 -15.94
N GLY A 349 -8.28 -8.54 -15.38
CA GLY A 349 -9.52 -9.11 -14.84
C GLY A 349 -9.39 -9.85 -13.51
N LEU A 350 -8.19 -9.93 -12.92
CA LEU A 350 -8.00 -10.68 -11.69
C LEU A 350 -8.52 -9.95 -10.45
N ASN A 351 -8.92 -10.75 -9.47
CA ASN A 351 -9.33 -10.33 -8.13
C ASN A 351 -8.16 -10.49 -7.15
N TYR A 352 -7.71 -9.42 -6.51
CA TYR A 352 -6.64 -9.44 -5.50
C TYR A 352 -7.16 -9.67 -4.08
N GLY A 353 -8.46 -9.90 -3.94
CA GLY A 353 -9.05 -10.59 -2.81
C GLY A 353 -9.42 -9.75 -1.60
N TRP A 354 -8.95 -8.49 -1.46
CA TRP A 354 -9.37 -7.63 -0.35
C TRP A 354 -10.89 -7.38 -0.36
N PRO A 355 -11.60 -7.48 0.79
CA PRO A 355 -11.13 -7.87 2.13
C PRO A 355 -11.39 -9.34 2.47
N LYS A 356 -11.81 -10.15 1.48
CA LYS A 356 -12.14 -11.56 1.67
C LYS A 356 -10.93 -12.39 2.09
N ILE A 357 -9.76 -12.03 1.58
CA ILE A 357 -8.46 -12.50 2.05
C ILE A 357 -7.59 -11.30 2.45
N THR A 358 -6.75 -11.50 3.46
CA THR A 358 -5.67 -10.56 3.80
C THR A 358 -4.63 -11.25 4.68
N PHE A 359 -3.39 -10.77 4.59
CA PHE A 359 -2.34 -11.13 5.53
C PHE A 359 -2.35 -10.26 6.80
N GLY A 360 -3.19 -9.23 6.89
CA GLY A 360 -3.28 -8.35 8.05
C GLY A 360 -4.43 -8.67 9.01
N MET A 361 -4.54 -7.85 10.05
CA MET A 361 -5.66 -7.84 11.01
C MET A 361 -6.18 -6.40 11.22
N ASN A 362 -7.25 -6.22 11.98
CA ASN A 362 -7.67 -4.88 12.40
C ASN A 362 -6.62 -4.22 13.31
N TYR A 363 -6.58 -2.88 13.29
CA TYR A 363 -5.63 -2.12 14.10
C TYR A 363 -5.83 -2.30 15.61
N ASP A 364 -7.01 -2.70 16.06
CA ASP A 364 -7.32 -2.99 17.46
C ASP A 364 -6.91 -4.40 17.91
N GLY A 365 -6.34 -5.22 17.02
CA GLY A 365 -5.90 -6.58 17.32
C GLY A 365 -6.93 -7.67 16.99
N THR A 366 -8.12 -7.31 16.51
CA THR A 366 -9.17 -8.25 16.10
C THR A 366 -8.97 -8.75 14.66
N PRO A 367 -9.46 -9.95 14.32
CA PRO A 367 -9.38 -10.48 12.96
C PRO A 367 -10.25 -9.70 11.96
N ILE A 368 -9.87 -9.75 10.68
CA ILE A 368 -10.72 -9.30 9.55
C ILE A 368 -11.36 -10.50 8.86
N THR A 369 -10.57 -11.55 8.66
CA THR A 369 -10.93 -12.82 8.05
C THR A 369 -9.89 -13.84 8.52
N PRO A 370 -10.25 -15.13 8.68
CA PRO A 370 -9.26 -16.18 8.92
C PRO A 370 -8.47 -16.54 7.64
N HIS A 371 -8.90 -16.06 6.47
CA HIS A 371 -8.39 -16.51 5.19
C HIS A 371 -7.24 -15.63 4.66
N THR A 372 -6.13 -16.27 4.30
CA THR A 372 -5.06 -15.67 3.50
C THR A 372 -5.18 -16.03 2.01
N ALA A 373 -5.98 -17.05 1.67
CA ALA A 373 -6.22 -17.49 0.30
C ALA A 373 -7.65 -18.05 0.16
N LEU A 374 -8.26 -17.83 -1.01
CA LEU A 374 -9.54 -18.38 -1.43
C LEU A 374 -9.53 -18.64 -2.95
N PRO A 375 -10.32 -19.60 -3.45
CA PRO A 375 -10.45 -19.84 -4.90
C PRO A 375 -10.86 -18.58 -5.67
N GLY A 376 -10.24 -18.36 -6.83
CA GLY A 376 -10.54 -17.21 -7.70
C GLY A 376 -9.91 -15.89 -7.25
N MET A 377 -9.05 -15.89 -6.22
CA MET A 377 -8.33 -14.71 -5.75
C MET A 377 -6.82 -14.89 -5.95
N GLN A 378 -6.20 -13.88 -6.55
CA GLN A 378 -4.79 -13.83 -6.85
C GLN A 378 -4.00 -13.57 -5.56
N GLN A 379 -2.92 -14.34 -5.36
CA GLN A 379 -2.00 -14.14 -4.26
C GLN A 379 -0.92 -13.10 -4.63
N PRO A 380 -0.43 -12.34 -3.64
CA PRO A 380 0.68 -11.44 -3.86
C PRO A 380 1.97 -12.20 -4.15
N ILE A 381 2.88 -11.54 -4.89
CA ILE A 381 4.23 -12.05 -5.15
C ILE A 381 5.08 -11.98 -3.88
N HIS A 382 4.84 -10.97 -3.04
CA HIS A 382 5.50 -10.78 -1.76
C HIS A 382 4.57 -10.03 -0.81
N GLN A 383 4.71 -10.26 0.49
CA GLN A 383 3.95 -9.55 1.50
C GLN A 383 4.81 -9.21 2.71
N TRP A 384 4.51 -8.08 3.35
CA TRP A 384 5.16 -7.64 4.58
C TRP A 384 4.19 -7.70 5.76
N THR A 385 4.54 -8.53 6.72
CA THR A 385 3.93 -8.55 8.05
C THR A 385 5.05 -8.44 9.09
N PRO A 386 5.15 -7.32 9.83
CA PRO A 386 4.22 -6.19 9.91
C PRO A 386 4.22 -5.35 8.63
N SER A 387 3.15 -4.57 8.43
CA SER A 387 3.08 -3.58 7.36
C SER A 387 4.25 -2.60 7.47
N ILE A 388 4.97 -2.42 6.37
CA ILE A 388 5.99 -1.38 6.26
C ILE A 388 5.40 -0.02 5.86
N ALA A 389 4.10 0.00 5.54
CA ALA A 389 3.40 1.06 4.83
C ALA A 389 4.13 1.41 3.54
N VAL A 390 4.18 0.45 2.61
CA VAL A 390 4.79 0.58 1.27
C VAL A 390 4.38 1.86 0.55
N ALA A 391 5.27 2.39 -0.28
CA ALA A 391 5.08 3.67 -0.96
C ALA A 391 5.40 3.54 -2.45
N GLY A 392 5.87 4.63 -3.07
CA GLY A 392 6.37 4.59 -4.44
C GLY A 392 7.47 3.57 -4.64
N MET A 393 7.60 3.12 -5.89
CA MET A 393 8.55 2.09 -6.28
C MET A 393 9.07 2.32 -7.70
N ASN A 394 10.28 1.83 -7.96
CA ASN A 394 10.96 2.04 -9.23
C ASN A 394 11.88 0.86 -9.56
N PHE A 395 11.70 0.26 -10.75
CA PHE A 395 12.68 -0.67 -11.30
C PHE A 395 13.93 0.09 -11.73
N TYR A 396 15.09 -0.39 -11.32
CA TYR A 396 16.35 0.24 -11.68
C TYR A 396 16.88 -0.30 -13.01
N THR A 397 17.15 0.61 -13.95
CA THR A 397 17.55 0.28 -15.33
C THR A 397 18.84 0.95 -15.77
N ASN A 398 19.46 1.75 -14.91
CA ASN A 398 20.65 2.54 -15.25
C ASN A 398 21.97 1.86 -14.82
N THR A 399 23.10 2.22 -15.41
CA THR A 399 24.38 1.52 -15.21
C THR A 399 25.18 2.00 -14.01
N VAL A 400 24.83 3.14 -13.40
CA VAL A 400 25.55 3.72 -12.26
C VAL A 400 25.67 2.74 -11.09
N PHE A 401 24.61 1.99 -10.78
CA PHE A 401 24.60 0.89 -9.83
C PHE A 401 24.44 -0.44 -10.57
N SER A 402 25.45 -0.85 -11.33
CA SER A 402 25.39 -2.01 -12.25
C SER A 402 24.80 -3.30 -11.64
N LYS A 403 25.11 -3.64 -10.39
CA LYS A 403 24.57 -4.83 -9.69
C LYS A 403 23.10 -4.71 -9.23
N TRP A 404 22.47 -3.56 -9.41
CA TRP A 404 21.05 -3.33 -9.11
C TRP A 404 20.17 -3.36 -10.36
N GLN A 405 20.74 -3.65 -11.53
CA GLN A 405 19.99 -3.73 -12.79
C GLN A 405 18.83 -4.73 -12.70
N GLY A 406 17.62 -4.25 -12.96
CA GLY A 406 16.37 -5.01 -12.87
C GLY A 406 15.82 -5.17 -11.45
N ASP A 407 16.53 -4.74 -10.40
CA ASP A 407 16.02 -4.77 -9.04
C ASP A 407 14.93 -3.69 -8.84
N LEU A 408 13.95 -4.00 -7.99
CA LEU A 408 12.83 -3.12 -7.65
C LEU A 408 13.10 -2.41 -6.32
N PHE A 409 13.06 -1.08 -6.32
CA PHE A 409 13.18 -0.28 -5.10
C PHE A 409 11.80 0.08 -4.57
N VAL A 410 11.56 -0.10 -3.28
CA VAL A 410 10.26 0.16 -2.63
C VAL A 410 10.43 1.03 -1.40
N GLY A 411 9.79 2.20 -1.38
CA GLY A 411 9.77 3.07 -0.22
C GLY A 411 8.87 2.55 0.91
N SER A 412 9.22 2.84 2.14
CA SER A 412 8.43 2.53 3.34
C SER A 412 8.19 3.78 4.18
N LEU A 413 6.91 4.03 4.44
CA LEU A 413 6.48 5.15 5.24
C LEU A 413 6.55 4.87 6.74
N ALA A 414 6.03 3.73 7.22
CA ALA A 414 5.89 3.47 8.65
C ALA A 414 7.22 3.10 9.28
N LYS A 415 8.02 2.30 8.58
CA LYS A 415 9.32 1.83 9.07
C LYS A 415 10.48 2.71 8.63
N LYS A 416 10.23 3.73 7.80
CA LYS A 416 11.22 4.70 7.33
C LYS A 416 12.37 4.01 6.59
N GLN A 417 12.02 3.12 5.67
CA GLN A 417 12.96 2.24 4.99
C GLN A 417 12.91 2.38 3.47
N LEU A 418 14.03 2.09 2.81
CA LEU A 418 14.09 1.80 1.39
C LEU A 418 14.47 0.33 1.24
N HIS A 419 13.62 -0.42 0.56
CA HIS A 419 13.87 -1.82 0.26
C HIS A 419 14.39 -1.96 -1.17
N ARG A 420 15.35 -2.84 -1.39
CA ARG A 420 15.76 -3.34 -2.71
C ARG A 420 15.32 -4.79 -2.83
N LEU A 421 14.45 -5.06 -3.78
CA LEU A 421 13.94 -6.39 -4.06
C LEU A 421 14.59 -6.93 -5.32
N ARG A 422 15.15 -8.14 -5.25
CA ARG A 422 15.53 -8.90 -6.44
C ARG A 422 14.43 -9.89 -6.80
N ILE A 423 13.95 -9.82 -8.03
CA ILE A 423 12.84 -10.64 -8.50
C ILE A 423 13.34 -11.58 -9.59
N LYS A 424 13.07 -12.88 -9.42
CA LYS A 424 13.34 -13.91 -10.43
C LYS A 424 12.13 -14.83 -10.54
N ASP A 425 11.71 -15.12 -11.77
CA ASP A 425 10.56 -16.01 -12.05
C ASP A 425 9.29 -15.61 -11.27
N ASN A 426 9.02 -14.30 -11.20
CA ASN A 426 7.94 -13.70 -10.41
C ASN A 426 7.98 -14.09 -8.92
N LYS A 427 9.18 -14.21 -8.33
CA LYS A 427 9.38 -14.39 -6.89
C LYS A 427 10.44 -13.44 -6.39
N VAL A 428 10.21 -12.84 -5.23
CA VAL A 428 11.24 -12.08 -4.52
C VAL A 428 12.24 -13.08 -3.93
N ILE A 429 13.48 -13.02 -4.40
CA ILE A 429 14.58 -13.88 -3.91
C ILE A 429 15.53 -13.15 -2.96
N GLU A 430 15.49 -11.81 -2.96
CA GLU A 430 16.20 -10.97 -1.99
C GLU A 430 15.31 -9.77 -1.63
N ASP A 431 15.24 -9.43 -0.34
CA ASP A 431 14.62 -8.22 0.19
C ASP A 431 15.61 -7.57 1.15
N GLU A 432 16.35 -6.58 0.66
CA GLU A 432 17.38 -5.87 1.42
C GLU A 432 16.87 -4.49 1.86
N ILE A 433 16.97 -4.20 3.16
CA ILE A 433 16.76 -2.84 3.69
C ILE A 433 18.05 -2.05 3.46
N ILE A 434 18.13 -1.31 2.35
CA ILE A 434 19.32 -0.54 2.00
C ILE A 434 19.44 0.79 2.78
N LEU A 435 18.33 1.32 3.28
CA LEU A 435 18.32 2.57 4.06
C LEU A 435 17.24 2.50 5.12
N LYS A 436 17.55 2.91 6.36
CA LYS A 436 16.60 2.94 7.48
C LYS A 436 16.76 4.21 8.31
N GLY A 437 15.64 4.83 8.69
CA GLY A 437 15.59 5.79 9.79
C GLY A 437 15.80 7.27 9.44
N LEU A 438 16.21 7.61 8.21
CA LEU A 438 16.40 9.01 7.79
C LEU A 438 15.08 9.79 7.57
N GLY A 439 13.95 9.10 7.41
CA GLY A 439 12.65 9.73 7.17
C GLY A 439 11.65 8.76 6.56
N ARG A 440 10.36 9.14 6.51
CA ARG A 440 9.33 8.30 5.89
C ARG A 440 9.48 8.39 4.37
N ILE A 441 9.86 7.30 3.70
CA ILE A 441 10.12 7.32 2.27
C ILE A 441 8.79 7.19 1.53
N ARG A 442 8.48 8.18 0.71
CA ARG A 442 7.20 8.32 0.02
C ARG A 442 7.30 7.97 -1.46
N ASP A 443 8.40 8.31 -2.10
CA ASP A 443 8.61 8.03 -3.52
C ASP A 443 10.07 7.76 -3.82
N VAL A 444 10.31 7.01 -4.90
CA VAL A 444 11.63 6.68 -5.44
C VAL A 444 11.56 6.72 -6.97
N VAL A 445 12.49 7.43 -7.60
CA VAL A 445 12.63 7.49 -9.07
C VAL A 445 14.10 7.46 -9.46
N THR A 446 14.40 7.02 -10.68
CA THR A 446 15.77 7.07 -11.22
C THR A 446 15.97 8.34 -12.03
N ALA A 447 16.98 9.13 -11.69
CA ALA A 447 17.38 10.29 -12.49
C ALA A 447 17.96 9.85 -13.84
N PRO A 448 17.90 10.69 -14.89
CA PRO A 448 18.57 10.40 -16.16
C PRO A 448 20.09 10.13 -16.02
N THR A 449 20.71 10.69 -14.98
CA THR A 449 22.11 10.45 -14.63
C THR A 449 22.37 9.08 -14.03
N GLY A 450 21.32 8.34 -13.63
CA GLY A 450 21.39 7.01 -13.04
C GLY A 450 21.40 6.96 -11.51
N GLU A 451 21.40 8.11 -10.85
CA GLU A 451 21.22 8.23 -9.40
C GLU A 451 19.76 7.92 -9.01
N LEU A 452 19.56 7.30 -7.85
CA LEU A 452 18.21 7.10 -7.29
C LEU A 452 17.82 8.33 -6.48
N TYR A 453 16.67 8.92 -6.75
CA TYR A 453 16.12 10.04 -5.99
C TYR A 453 14.97 9.52 -5.14
N ILE A 454 15.06 9.74 -3.84
CA ILE A 454 14.00 9.43 -2.89
C ILE A 454 13.43 10.72 -2.30
N THR A 455 12.12 10.73 -2.07
CA THR A 455 11.52 11.75 -1.20
C THR A 455 11.19 11.19 0.16
N MET A 456 11.58 11.93 1.19
CA MET A 456 11.39 11.58 2.58
C MET A 456 10.62 12.69 3.27
N ASN A 457 9.57 12.34 4.00
CA ASN A 457 8.80 13.30 4.78
C ASN A 457 8.97 13.06 6.29
N ASP A 458 8.98 14.14 7.06
CA ASP A 458 8.90 14.10 8.51
C ASP A 458 7.58 14.71 8.98
N ARG A 459 6.83 13.93 9.78
CA ARG A 459 5.54 14.36 10.32
C ARG A 459 5.69 15.42 11.40
N GLN A 460 6.82 15.44 12.12
CA GLN A 460 7.06 16.39 13.21
C GLN A 460 7.39 17.77 12.65
N SER A 461 8.40 17.86 11.78
CA SER A 461 8.77 19.12 11.14
C SER A 461 7.77 19.59 10.08
N LYS A 462 6.89 18.71 9.59
CA LYS A 462 6.01 18.95 8.43
C LYS A 462 6.79 19.33 7.15
N THR A 463 8.04 18.90 7.04
CA THR A 463 8.87 19.12 5.87
C THR A 463 9.12 17.83 5.10
N SER A 464 9.47 17.98 3.83
CA SER A 464 9.99 16.90 3.00
C SER A 464 11.34 17.27 2.43
N LYS A 465 12.14 16.25 2.16
CA LYS A 465 13.42 16.34 1.47
C LYS A 465 13.39 15.48 0.22
N ILE A 466 14.17 15.87 -0.76
CA ILE A 466 14.59 15.06 -1.90
C ILE A 466 16.06 14.72 -1.64
N VAL A 467 16.37 13.43 -1.63
CA VAL A 467 17.72 12.91 -1.37
C VAL A 467 18.11 12.01 -2.53
N ALA A 468 19.28 12.27 -3.12
CA ALA A 468 19.88 11.40 -4.11
C ALA A 468 20.75 10.34 -3.42
N LEU A 469 20.68 9.11 -3.89
CA LEU A 469 21.63 8.03 -3.62
C LEU A 469 22.60 7.99 -4.79
N THR A 470 23.87 8.25 -4.50
CA THR A 470 24.97 8.32 -5.46
C THR A 470 25.99 7.23 -5.17
N PRO A 471 26.85 6.83 -6.12
CA PRO A 471 27.97 5.93 -5.82
C PRO A 471 28.81 6.45 -4.65
N GLY A 472 29.18 5.54 -3.75
CA GLY A 472 30.22 5.77 -2.75
C GLY A 472 31.59 5.93 -3.40
N LYS A 473 32.54 6.49 -2.63
CA LYS A 473 33.94 6.59 -3.05
C LYS A 473 34.70 5.30 -2.74
#